data_AF-A0A7S2P9H1-F1
#
_entry.id   AF-A0A7S2P9H1-F1
#
_cell.length_a   1.000
_cell.length_b   1.000
_cell.length_c   1.000
_cell.angle_alpha   90.00
_cell.angle_beta   90.00
_cell.angle_gamma   90.00
#
_symmetry.space_group_name_H-M   'P 1'
#
loop_
_entity.id
_entity.type
_entity.pdbx_description
1 polymer ?
#
loop_
_entity_poly.entity_id
_entity_poly.type
_entity_poly.pdbx_seq_one_letter_code
_entity_poly.pdbx_strand_id
1 'polypeptide(L)'
;QESWKERFNNDLDLAAMDVAEGPLWRIEMHRFGNDDGASDNPCAVLLTFNHAISDQSSANLVMDEILMDVADIESTGSIINEGILNEMPHSLEESVLGTGKNWAGVGTG
;
A
#
# COMPACT_ATOMS: atom_id res chain seq x y z
N GLN A 1 12.65 -6.47 -24.16
CA GLN A 1 11.42 -7.20 -23.83
C GLN A 1 10.88 -6.62 -22.55
N GLU A 2 9.67 -6.07 -22.55
CA GLU A 2 9.07 -5.42 -21.38
C GLU A 2 8.36 -6.46 -20.51
N SER A 3 9.16 -7.27 -19.80
CA SER A 3 8.65 -8.30 -18.87
C SER A 3 7.66 -7.74 -17.83
N TRP A 4 7.76 -6.44 -17.52
CA TRP A 4 6.82 -5.72 -16.68
C TRP A 4 5.41 -5.62 -17.29
N LYS A 5 5.25 -5.46 -18.61
CA LYS A 5 3.92 -5.32 -19.25
C LYS A 5 3.14 -6.62 -19.17
N GLU A 6 3.83 -7.73 -19.41
CA GLU A 6 3.24 -9.07 -19.34
C GLU A 6 2.81 -9.41 -17.92
N ARG A 7 3.66 -9.13 -16.92
CA ARG A 7 3.32 -9.32 -15.51
C ARG A 7 2.18 -8.40 -15.06
N PHE A 8 2.24 -7.13 -15.41
CA PHE A 8 1.21 -6.15 -15.09
C PHE A 8 -0.17 -6.54 -15.65
N ASN A 9 -0.23 -6.97 -16.92
CA ASN A 9 -1.49 -7.43 -17.51
C ASN A 9 -1.99 -8.74 -16.86
N ASN A 10 -1.09 -9.68 -16.55
CA ASN A 10 -1.47 -10.90 -15.85
C ASN A 10 -1.98 -10.62 -14.43
N ASP A 11 -1.39 -9.67 -13.71
CA ASP A 11 -1.82 -9.33 -12.36
C ASP A 11 -3.14 -8.55 -12.33
N LEU A 12 -3.49 -7.83 -13.40
CA LEU A 12 -4.80 -7.18 -13.53
C LEU A 12 -5.94 -8.17 -13.80
N ASP A 13 -5.73 -9.11 -14.73
CA ASP A 13 -6.80 -9.97 -15.23
C ASP A 13 -6.85 -11.37 -14.56
N LEU A 14 -5.72 -11.86 -14.06
CA LEU A 14 -5.55 -13.25 -13.59
C LEU A 14 -5.04 -13.37 -12.16
N ALA A 15 -5.04 -12.29 -11.37
CA ALA A 15 -4.63 -12.35 -9.97
C ALA A 15 -5.56 -13.29 -9.17
N ALA A 16 -5.10 -14.52 -8.98
CA ALA A 16 -5.70 -15.51 -8.10
C ALA A 16 -4.82 -15.64 -6.86
N MET A 17 -5.38 -15.29 -5.70
CA MET A 17 -4.73 -15.47 -4.41
C MET A 17 -5.38 -16.66 -3.72
N ASP A 18 -4.57 -17.67 -3.38
CA ASP A 18 -5.07 -18.79 -2.57
C ASP A 18 -5.31 -18.30 -1.14
N VAL A 19 -6.58 -18.35 -0.72
CA VAL A 19 -7.01 -17.94 0.62
C VAL A 19 -6.50 -18.89 1.70
N ALA A 20 -6.23 -20.15 1.35
CA ALA A 20 -5.76 -21.17 2.30
C ALA A 20 -4.25 -21.08 2.58
N GLU A 21 -3.46 -20.61 1.62
CA GLU A 21 -1.99 -20.58 1.72
C GLU A 21 -1.45 -19.18 2.03
N GLY A 22 -2.17 -18.11 1.65
CA GLY A 22 -1.77 -16.72 1.86
C GLY A 22 -0.51 -16.31 1.06
N PRO A 23 0.04 -15.10 1.28
CA PRO A 23 -0.63 -13.90 1.77
C PRO A 23 -1.71 -13.42 0.77
N LEU A 24 -2.77 -12.81 1.30
CA LEU A 24 -3.87 -12.24 0.51
C LEU A 24 -3.54 -10.86 -0.09
N TRP A 25 -2.26 -10.52 -0.16
CA TRP A 25 -1.74 -9.29 -0.72
C TRP A 25 -0.33 -9.52 -1.26
N ARG A 26 0.10 -8.66 -2.18
CA ARG A 26 1.41 -8.69 -2.82
C ARG A 26 1.78 -7.29 -3.29
N ILE A 27 3.07 -6.94 -3.17
CA ILE A 27 3.65 -5.72 -3.71
C ILE A 27 4.73 -6.09 -4.72
N GLU A 28 4.68 -5.48 -5.91
CA GLU A 28 5.70 -5.61 -6.94
C GLU A 28 6.25 -4.23 -7.33
N MET A 29 7.56 -4.13 -7.53
CA MET A 29 8.19 -2.93 -8.10
C MET A 29 8.76 -3.27 -9.48
N HIS A 30 8.28 -2.57 -10.50
CA HIS A 30 8.80 -2.63 -11.86
C HIS A 30 9.68 -1.41 -12.12
N ARG A 31 10.92 -1.64 -12.54
CA ARG A 31 11.83 -0.57 -12.99
C ARG A 31 11.86 -0.55 -14.51
N PHE A 32 11.64 0.62 -15.10
CA PHE A 32 11.63 0.81 -16.54
C PHE A 32 13.02 1.26 -17.00
N GLY A 33 13.89 0.32 -17.39
CA GLY A 33 15.23 0.61 -17.89
C GLY A 33 16.14 -0.62 -17.88
N ASN A 34 17.17 -0.65 -18.73
CA ASN A 34 18.19 -1.70 -18.67
C ASN A 34 19.12 -1.46 -17.47
N ASP A 35 19.52 -2.55 -16.82
CA ASP A 35 20.31 -2.64 -15.57
C ASP A 35 21.67 -1.91 -15.58
N ASP A 36 21.68 -0.57 -15.55
CA ASP A 36 22.93 0.22 -15.47
C ASP A 36 22.95 1.23 -14.32
N GLY A 37 22.17 0.99 -13.25
CA GLY A 37 22.26 1.81 -12.03
C GLY A 37 21.99 3.31 -12.23
N ALA A 38 21.35 3.68 -13.34
CA ALA A 38 20.97 5.05 -13.63
C ALA A 38 19.86 5.46 -12.65
N SER A 39 20.16 6.45 -11.82
CA SER A 39 19.39 6.89 -10.65
C SER A 39 18.00 7.47 -10.93
N ASP A 40 17.58 7.56 -12.19
CA ASP A 40 16.36 8.25 -12.61
C ASP A 40 15.48 7.43 -13.56
N ASN A 41 15.65 6.10 -13.58
CA ASN A 41 14.75 5.27 -14.37
C ASN A 41 13.34 5.30 -13.76
N PRO A 42 12.28 5.51 -14.57
CA PRO A 42 10.94 5.46 -14.04
C PRO A 42 10.70 4.12 -13.36
N CYS A 43 9.89 4.11 -12.32
CA CYS A 43 9.44 2.89 -11.67
C CYS A 43 7.93 2.90 -11.48
N ALA A 44 7.34 1.71 -11.36
CA ALA A 44 5.96 1.51 -10.99
C ALA A 44 5.90 0.56 -9.80
N VAL A 45 5.06 0.88 -8.83
CA VAL A 45 4.73 0.00 -7.71
C VAL A 45 3.30 -0.50 -7.91
N LEU A 46 3.13 -1.81 -7.88
CA LEU A 46 1.84 -2.47 -7.97
C LEU A 46 1.52 -3.14 -6.64
N LEU A 47 0.47 -2.67 -5.98
CA LEU A 47 -0.11 -3.33 -4.81
C LEU A 47 -1.36 -4.09 -5.26
N THR A 48 -1.35 -5.41 -5.08
CA THR A 48 -2.51 -6.27 -5.29
C THR A 48 -2.97 -6.82 -3.94
N PHE A 49 -4.27 -6.85 -3.69
CA PHE A 49 -4.83 -7.43 -2.47
C PHE A 49 -6.21 -8.02 -2.75
N ASN A 50 -6.61 -8.97 -1.90
CA ASN A 50 -7.95 -9.52 -1.92
C ASN A 50 -8.95 -8.52 -1.30
N HIS A 51 -10.03 -8.18 -2.02
CA HIS A 51 -11.07 -7.27 -1.52
C HIS A 51 -11.79 -7.73 -0.24
N ALA A 52 -11.65 -9.00 0.15
CA ALA A 52 -12.17 -9.50 1.42
C ALA A 52 -11.42 -8.94 2.64
N ILE A 53 -10.17 -8.48 2.48
CA ILE A 53 -9.33 -8.00 3.59
C ILE A 53 -9.09 -6.49 3.58
N SER A 54 -9.38 -5.82 2.46
CA SER A 54 -9.12 -4.40 2.30
C SER A 54 -10.04 -3.80 1.25
N ASP A 55 -10.35 -2.52 1.41
CA ASP A 55 -11.09 -1.74 0.44
C ASP A 55 -10.18 -0.73 -0.27
N GLN A 56 -10.74 -0.01 -1.25
CA GLN A 56 -10.00 0.98 -2.00
C GLN A 56 -9.43 2.10 -1.12
N SER A 57 -10.13 2.48 -0.04
CA SER A 57 -9.67 3.56 0.85
C SER A 57 -8.45 3.13 1.66
N SER A 58 -8.47 1.90 2.17
CA SER A 58 -7.37 1.28 2.89
C SER A 58 -6.15 1.08 1.99
N ALA A 59 -6.36 0.70 0.73
CA ALA A 59 -5.30 0.60 -0.27
C ALA A 59 -4.63 1.95 -0.57
N ASN A 60 -5.42 3.03 -0.67
CA ASN A 60 -4.88 4.38 -0.86
C ASN A 60 -4.02 4.81 0.33
N LEU A 61 -4.49 4.58 1.57
CA LEU A 61 -3.74 4.91 2.77
C LEU A 61 -2.39 4.19 2.83
N VAL A 62 -2.37 2.90 2.53
CA VAL A 62 -1.12 2.11 2.49
C VAL A 62 -0.18 2.63 1.40
N MET A 63 -0.69 2.97 0.22
CA MET A 63 0.16 3.51 -0.84
C MET A 63 0.71 4.90 -0.50
N ASP A 64 -0.08 5.75 0.14
CA ASP A 64 0.37 7.06 0.61
C ASP A 64 1.48 6.91 1.67
N GLU A 65 1.32 5.99 2.63
CA GLU A 65 2.32 5.71 3.67
C GLU A 65 3.62 5.18 3.06
N ILE A 66 3.55 4.22 2.13
CA ILE A 66 4.72 3.72 1.40
C ILE A 66 5.45 4.85 0.67
N LEU A 67 4.72 5.74 -0.01
CA LEU A 67 5.33 6.86 -0.73
C LEU A 67 5.97 7.89 0.20
N MET A 68 5.36 8.16 1.36
CA MET A 68 5.94 9.03 2.39
C MET A 68 7.22 8.42 2.95
N ASP A 69 7.23 7.13 3.28
CA ASP A 69 8.41 6.45 3.80
C ASP A 69 9.56 6.44 2.80
N VAL A 70 9.26 6.22 1.51
CA VAL A 70 10.27 6.31 0.46
C VAL A 70 10.86 7.71 0.38
N ALA A 71 10.03 8.76 0.43
CA ALA A 71 10.50 10.15 0.42
C ALA A 71 11.33 10.50 1.67
N ASP A 72 10.96 9.97 2.85
CA ASP A 72 11.70 10.17 4.10
C ASP A 72 13.06 9.45 4.06
N ILE A 73 13.11 8.22 3.55
CA ILE A 73 14.35 7.48 3.34
C ILE A 73 15.27 8.22 2.35
N GLU A 74 14.73 8.74 1.25
CA GLU A 74 15.51 9.50 0.28
C GLU A 74 16.09 10.80 0.84
N SER A 75 15.33 11.49 1.69
CA SER A 75 15.73 12.80 2.24
C SER A 75 16.61 12.69 3.48
N THR A 76 16.37 11.71 4.35
CA THR A 76 17.01 11.62 5.68
C THR A 76 17.76 10.31 5.93
N GLY A 77 17.55 9.29 5.08
CA GLY A 77 18.12 7.96 5.27
C GLY A 77 17.45 7.14 6.38
N SER A 78 16.29 7.58 6.89
CA SER A 78 15.55 6.90 7.96
C SER A 78 14.05 7.00 7.73
N ILE A 79 13.29 6.03 8.26
CA ILE A 79 11.83 6.06 8.25
C ILE A 79 11.38 6.88 9.45
N ILE A 80 10.64 7.96 9.22
CA ILE A 80 10.18 8.88 10.27
C ILE A 80 8.72 8.58 10.65
N ASN A 81 7.92 8.03 9.72
CA ASN A 81 6.56 7.59 9.99
C ASN A 81 6.56 6.15 10.51
N GLU A 82 6.65 5.99 11.84
CA GLU A 82 6.34 4.70 12.44
C GLU A 82 4.83 4.46 12.38
N GLY A 83 4.42 3.44 11.63
CA GLY A 83 3.02 3.02 11.55
C GLY A 83 2.42 2.78 12.93
N ILE A 84 1.44 3.59 13.31
CA ILE A 84 0.75 3.46 14.59
C ILE A 84 -0.28 2.34 14.45
N LEU A 85 -0.10 1.27 15.22
CA LEU A 85 -1.11 0.21 15.36
C LEU A 85 -2.43 0.82 15.84
N ASN A 86 -3.39 0.93 14.93
CA ASN A 86 -4.76 1.25 15.30
C ASN A 86 -5.43 -0.01 15.84
N GLU A 87 -5.99 0.08 17.05
CA GLU A 87 -6.85 -0.97 17.59
C GLU A 87 -8.01 -1.22 16.62
N MET A 88 -8.34 -2.50 16.37
CA MET A 88 -9.48 -2.81 15.53
C MET A 88 -10.75 -2.24 16.18
N PRO A 89 -11.54 -1.43 15.45
CA PRO A 89 -12.80 -0.94 15.97
C PRO A 89 -13.70 -2.12 16.32
N HIS A 90 -14.51 -1.98 17.39
CA HIS A 90 -15.35 -3.07 17.86
C HIS A 90 -16.45 -3.45 16.85
N SER A 91 -16.71 -2.59 15.87
CA SER A 91 -17.68 -2.81 14.80
C SER A 91 -17.31 -2.10 13.49
N LEU A 92 -17.87 -2.58 12.37
CA LEU A 92 -17.73 -1.95 11.06
C LEU A 92 -18.38 -0.56 11.04
N GLU A 93 -19.48 -0.40 11.78
CA GLU A 93 -20.18 0.87 11.96
C GLU A 93 -19.27 1.92 12.62
N GLU A 94 -18.49 1.54 13.63
CA GLU A 94 -17.50 2.43 14.26
C GLU A 94 -16.35 2.81 13.32
N SER A 95 -15.93 1.89 12.45
CA SER A 95 -14.90 2.12 11.43
C SER A 95 -15.37 3.11 10.36
N VAL A 96 -16.58 2.87 9.81
CA VAL A 96 -17.12 3.63 8.67
C VAL A 96 -17.72 4.97 9.09
N LEU A 97 -18.39 5.03 10.24
CA LEU A 97 -19.07 6.23 10.72
C LEU A 97 -18.21 7.06 11.68
N GLY A 98 -17.04 6.56 12.09
CA GLY A 98 -16.20 7.20 13.10
C GLY A 98 -16.87 7.34 14.46
N THR A 99 -17.90 6.54 14.74
CA THR A 99 -18.77 6.64 15.92
C THR A 99 -18.12 6.25 17.24
N GLY A 100 -16.85 5.81 17.22
CA GLY A 100 -15.99 5.60 18.39
C GLY A 100 -15.04 6.77 18.70
N LYS A 101 -15.00 7.83 17.88
CA LYS A 101 -14.16 9.01 18.17
C LYS A 101 -14.85 9.87 19.24
N ASN A 102 -14.35 9.83 20.47
CA ASN A 102 -14.63 10.88 21.44
C ASN A 102 -14.27 12.22 20.80
N TRP A 103 -15.20 13.18 20.80
CA TRP A 103 -15.05 14.52 20.22
C TRP A 103 -13.82 15.30 20.72
N ALA A 104 -13.13 14.80 21.75
CA ALA A 104 -11.85 15.33 22.23
C ALA A 104 -10.69 15.17 21.23
N GLY A 105 -10.77 14.28 20.24
CA GLY A 105 -9.70 14.04 19.25
C GLY A 105 -9.89 14.72 17.88
N VAL A 106 -11.00 15.43 17.65
CA VAL A 106 -11.35 15.97 16.31
C VAL A 106 -11.08 17.47 16.18
N GLY A 107 -10.29 18.05 17.09
CA GLY A 107 -9.87 19.43 16.96
C GLY A 107 -8.85 19.83 17.99
N THR A 108 -7.57 19.77 17.59
CA THR A 108 -6.47 20.74 17.84
C THR A 108 -5.14 20.03 17.60
N GLY A 109 -4.46 20.38 16.52
CA GLY A 109 -3.13 19.88 16.16
C GLY A 109 -2.90 19.99 14.67
#